data_AF-A0A7M3XQK6-F1
#
_entry.id   AF-A0A7M3XQK6-F1
#
_cell.length_a   1.000
_cell.length_b   1.000
_cell.length_c   1.000
_cell.angle_alpha   90.00
_cell.angle_beta   90.00
_cell.angle_gamma   90.00
#
_symmetry.space_group_name_H-M   'P 1'
#
loop_
_entity.id
_entity.type
_entity.pdbx_description
1 polymer ?
#
loop_
_entity_poly.entity_id
_entity_poly.type
_entity_poly.pdbx_seq_one_letter_code
_entity_poly.pdbx_strand_id
1 'polypeptide(L)' 'MRALVTGGAGFIGSHLVDELVDAGYAVRI' A
#
# COMPACT_ATOMS: atom_id res chain seq x y z
N MET A 1 0.69 -10.45 6.31
CA MET A 1 1.10 -9.43 7.31
C MET A 1 0.31 -8.14 7.04
N ARG A 2 0.16 -7.22 8.00
CA ARG A 2 -0.62 -5.97 7.80
C ARG A 2 0.32 -4.76 7.67
N ALA A 3 -0.03 -3.81 6.81
CA ALA A 3 0.71 -2.57 6.60
C ALA A 3 -0.23 -1.35 6.67
N LEU A 4 0.22 -0.25 7.29
CA LEU A 4 -0.45 1.04 7.27
C LEU A 4 0.33 1.97 6.35
N VAL A 5 -0.33 2.51 5.32
CA VAL A 5 0.28 3.42 4.34
C VAL A 5 -0.42 4.76 4.40
N THR A 6 0.22 5.75 5.02
CA THR A 6 -0.28 7.12 4.98
C THR A 6 0.05 7.76 3.63
N GLY A 7 -0.86 8.56 3.08
CA GLY A 7 -0.67 9.15 1.75
C GLY A 7 -0.74 8.15 0.59
N GLY A 8 -1.36 6.98 0.78
CA GLY A 8 -1.48 5.91 -0.23
C GLY A 8 -2.20 6.30 -1.53
N ALA A 9 -2.90 7.43 -1.57
CA ALA A 9 -3.52 7.97 -2.79
C ALA A 9 -2.59 8.93 -3.59
N GLY A 10 -1.40 9.24 -3.07
CA GLY A 10 -0.41 10.06 -3.78
C GLY A 10 0.34 9.29 -4.86
N PHE A 11 1.16 10.00 -5.66
CA PHE A 11 1.90 9.40 -6.77
C PHE A 11 2.70 8.16 -6.35
N ILE A 12 3.65 8.30 -5.43
CA ILE A 12 4.46 7.17 -4.92
C ILE A 12 3.61 6.21 -4.07
N GLY A 13 2.69 6.76 -3.26
CA GLY A 13 1.86 5.96 -2.36
C GLY A 13 1.01 4.93 -3.10
N SER A 14 0.46 5.30 -4.25
CA SER A 14 -0.37 4.39 -5.06
C SER A 14 0.41 3.18 -5.57
N HIS A 15 1.59 3.39 -6.14
CA HIS A 15 2.46 2.30 -6.60
C HIS A 15 2.93 1.40 -5.44
N LEU A 16 3.26 1.97 -4.28
CA LEU A 16 3.64 1.19 -3.10
C LEU A 16 2.47 0.33 -2.60
N VAL A 17 1.24 0.87 -2.58
CA VAL A 17 0.05 0.11 -2.20
C VAL A 17 -0.17 -1.05 -3.15
N ASP A 18 -0.05 -0.83 -4.46
CA ASP A 18 -0.19 -1.88 -5.47
C ASP A 18 0.83 -3.00 -5.26
N GLU A 19 2.12 -2.67 -5.09
CA GLU A 19 3.17 -3.67 -4.83
C GLU A 19 2.93 -4.45 -3.53
N LEU A 20 2.47 -3.79 -2.46
CA LEU A 20 2.17 -4.45 -1.19
C LEU A 20 0.98 -5.39 -1.30
N VAL A 21 -0.04 -5.03 -2.06
CA VAL A 21 -1.19 -5.90 -2.34
C VAL A 21 -0.74 -7.12 -3.15
N ASP A 22 0.06 -6.93 -4.20
CA ASP A 22 0.60 -8.02 -5.02
C ASP A 22 1.49 -8.98 -4.21
N ALA A 23 2.20 -8.47 -3.21
CA ALA A 23 2.98 -9.26 -2.27
C ALA A 23 2.13 -9.95 -1.16
N GLY A 24 0.80 -9.81 -1.18
CA GLY A 24 -0.13 -10.47 -0.26
C GLY A 24 -0.28 -9.78 1.10
N TYR A 25 0.06 -8.49 1.20
CA TYR A 25 -0.17 -7.72 2.43
C TYR A 25 -1.62 -7.25 2.52
N ALA A 26 -2.17 -7.26 3.73
CA ALA A 26 -3.42 -6.59 4.02
C ALA A 26 -3.14 -5.11 4.36
N VAL A 27 -3.35 -4.23 3.39
CA VAL A 27 -3.03 -2.80 3.49
C VAL A 27 -4.19 -2.01 4.07
N ARG A 28 -3.90 -1.07 4.97
CA ARG A 28 -4.79 0.02 5.36
C ARG A 28 -4.18 1.33 4.89
N ILE A 29 -5.00 2.15 4.23
CA ILE A 29 -4.67 3.52 3.84
C ILE A 29 -5.20 4.48 4.91
#